data_AF-A0A936JPK8-F1
#
_entry.id   AF-A0A936JPK8-F1
#
_cell.length_a   1.000
_cell.length_b   1.000
_cell.length_c   1.000
_cell.angle_alpha   90.00
_cell.angle_beta   90.00
_cell.angle_gamma   90.00
#
_symmetry.space_group_name_H-M   'P 1'
#
loop_
_entity.id
_entity.type
_entity.pdbx_description
1 polymer ?
#
loop_
_entity_poly.entity_id
_entity_poly.type
_entity_poly.pdbx_seq_one_letter_code
_entity_poly.pdbx_strand_id
1 'polypeptide(L)'
;MRGDVLKVRPGHARRGVLAAFALVLAACIDVPAAPPRDALKVREVKASPGVVLETACTPTGIEKCFDAHDDNCNGVIDEGCGLHTGILQFAIAWEAVEADVDLNVYDPSGEIARLGEPTSSGLVKDRDCPQMGNECQGQNIENVYLAEGDPKRGTYRVVIRLDKLGGAVAPVRVRLGARVGQRPFGMVVDLSPGPGTEEKSFEFTLSQPTPVSTRAC
;
A
#
# COMPACT_ATOMS: atom_id res chain seq x y z
N MET A 1 32.51 23.72 98.09
CA MET A 1 31.05 23.74 98.36
C MET A 1 30.43 24.75 97.40
N ARG A 2 29.32 24.37 96.75
CA ARG A 2 28.70 25.08 95.62
C ARG A 2 28.13 26.44 96.05
N GLY A 3 28.32 27.44 95.21
CA GLY A 3 27.63 28.73 95.22
C GLY A 3 27.19 29.07 93.80
N ASP A 4 25.87 28.97 93.58
CA ASP A 4 24.98 30.02 93.09
C ASP A 4 25.17 30.78 91.74
N VAL A 5 24.06 30.73 90.99
CA VAL A 5 23.27 31.84 90.39
C VAL A 5 23.37 32.12 88.88
N LEU A 6 22.22 31.88 88.24
CA LEU A 6 21.77 32.33 86.91
C LEU A 6 21.70 33.87 86.78
N LYS A 7 21.85 34.40 85.54
CA LYS A 7 20.78 35.18 84.85
C LYS A 7 21.14 35.72 83.44
N VAL A 8 20.15 35.59 82.54
CA VAL A 8 19.59 36.61 81.57
C VAL A 8 20.45 36.96 80.34
N ARG A 9 19.96 37.11 79.08
CA ARG A 9 18.66 36.99 78.37
C ARG A 9 18.92 37.17 76.84
N PRO A 10 17.90 37.13 75.95
CA PRO A 10 18.00 36.76 74.54
C PRO A 10 18.09 37.95 73.55
N GLY A 11 18.35 37.63 72.27
CA GLY A 11 18.17 38.52 71.11
C GLY A 11 18.38 37.74 69.80
N HIS A 12 17.29 37.35 69.13
CA HIS A 12 16.79 37.94 67.88
C HIS A 12 17.51 37.57 66.58
N ALA A 13 16.75 36.86 65.74
CA ALA A 13 16.54 37.10 64.31
C ALA A 13 17.63 36.69 63.29
N ARG A 14 17.25 35.79 62.35
CA ARG A 14 16.89 36.15 60.96
C ARG A 14 17.00 34.93 60.00
N ARG A 15 16.02 34.89 59.07
CA ARG A 15 16.11 34.41 57.67
C ARG A 15 16.40 32.90 57.50
N GLY A 16 15.50 32.05 57.01
CA GLY A 16 14.59 32.25 55.89
C GLY A 16 15.33 32.10 54.56
N VAL A 17 15.52 30.85 54.11
CA VAL A 17 15.83 30.52 52.71
C VAL A 17 15.06 29.23 52.37
N LEU A 18 13.94 29.40 51.67
CA LEU A 18 13.28 28.34 50.92
C LEU A 18 14.13 28.05 49.68
N ALA A 19 14.73 26.87 49.61
CA ALA A 19 15.35 26.38 48.38
C ALA A 19 14.24 25.84 47.46
N ALA A 20 13.86 26.64 46.46
CA ALA A 20 12.99 26.19 45.38
C ALA A 20 13.81 25.31 44.42
N PHE A 21 13.57 24.00 44.45
CA PHE A 21 14.04 23.08 43.43
C PHE A 21 13.22 23.30 42.14
N ALA A 22 13.82 23.98 41.16
CA ALA A 22 13.28 24.03 39.81
C ALA A 22 13.57 22.70 39.10
N LEU A 23 12.59 21.80 39.06
CA LEU A 23 12.56 20.64 38.17
C LEU A 23 12.38 21.14 36.73
N VAL A 24 13.48 21.17 35.98
CA VAL A 24 13.43 21.31 34.52
C VAL A 24 12.97 19.97 33.96
N LEU A 25 11.66 19.86 33.73
CA LEU A 25 11.08 18.79 32.91
C LEU A 25 11.59 18.98 31.48
N ALA A 26 12.60 18.19 31.11
CA ALA A 26 12.97 17.97 29.72
C ALA A 26 11.78 17.24 29.06
N ALA A 27 10.82 18.01 28.56
CA ALA A 27 9.80 17.49 27.66
C ALA A 27 10.52 17.10 26.38
N CYS A 28 10.76 15.80 26.18
CA CYS A 28 11.07 15.24 24.89
C CYS A 28 9.86 15.52 23.99
N ILE A 29 9.92 16.62 23.24
CA ILE A 29 9.03 16.83 22.11
C ILE A 29 9.41 15.74 21.12
N ASP A 30 8.58 14.71 21.07
CA ASP A 30 8.65 13.65 20.07
C ASP A 30 8.34 14.31 18.73
N VAL A 31 9.37 14.78 18.04
CA VAL A 31 9.24 15.34 16.70
C VAL A 31 8.98 14.14 15.78
N PRO A 32 7.78 14.03 15.15
CA PRO A 32 7.52 12.92 14.26
C PRO A 32 8.59 12.89 13.18
N ALA A 33 9.20 11.72 12.99
CA ALA A 33 10.27 11.53 12.03
C ALA A 33 9.81 12.06 10.66
N ALA A 34 10.64 12.88 10.02
CA ALA A 34 10.34 13.40 8.70
C ALA A 34 10.05 12.22 7.74
N PRO A 35 9.01 12.31 6.90
CA PRO A 35 8.67 11.23 5.99
C PRO A 35 9.88 10.89 5.10
N PRO A 36 10.13 9.60 4.80
CA PRO A 36 11.27 9.17 3.99
C PRO A 36 11.35 9.97 2.68
N ARG A 37 12.54 10.47 2.36
CA ARG A 37 12.78 11.34 1.19
C ARG A 37 12.49 10.67 -0.16
N ASP A 38 12.26 9.36 -0.17
CA ASP A 38 12.07 8.54 -1.38
C ASP A 38 10.77 7.71 -1.38
N ALA A 39 9.77 8.06 -0.57
CA ALA A 39 8.48 7.37 -0.62
C ALA A 39 7.90 7.45 -2.04
N LEU A 40 7.67 6.30 -2.67
CA LEU A 40 7.09 6.20 -4.01
C LEU A 40 5.77 6.98 -4.08
N LYS A 41 5.68 7.96 -4.98
CA LYS A 41 4.48 8.78 -5.14
C LYS A 41 3.77 8.46 -6.45
N VAL A 42 2.55 7.96 -6.32
CA VAL A 42 1.57 7.95 -7.41
C VAL A 42 1.15 9.39 -7.67
N ARG A 43 1.56 9.93 -8.83
CA ARG A 43 1.19 11.27 -9.26
C ARG A 43 -0.24 11.31 -9.77
N GLU A 44 -0.61 10.30 -10.53
CA GLU A 44 -1.86 10.23 -11.26
C GLU A 44 -2.27 8.78 -11.44
N VAL A 45 -3.56 8.52 -11.28
CA VAL A 45 -4.20 7.27 -11.67
C VAL A 45 -5.30 7.63 -12.65
N LYS A 46 -5.25 7.08 -13.86
CA LYS A 46 -6.36 7.15 -14.82
C LYS A 46 -7.04 5.80 -14.88
N ALA A 47 -8.37 5.81 -14.91
CA ALA A 47 -9.18 4.62 -15.10
C ALA A 47 -10.08 4.79 -16.32
N SER A 48 -10.54 3.67 -16.87
CA SER A 48 -11.54 3.68 -17.94
C SER A 48 -12.82 4.42 -17.49
N PRO A 49 -13.55 5.08 -18.41
CA PRO A 49 -14.76 5.82 -18.06
C PRO A 49 -15.78 4.96 -17.29
N GLY A 50 -16.37 5.55 -16.25
CA GLY A 50 -17.38 4.88 -15.41
C GLY A 50 -16.83 3.95 -14.33
N VAL A 51 -15.51 3.71 -14.29
CA VAL A 51 -14.89 2.93 -13.21
C VAL A 51 -14.68 3.81 -11.98
N VAL A 52 -15.17 3.35 -10.84
CA VAL A 52 -14.93 4.00 -9.54
C VAL A 52 -13.57 3.55 -9.00
N LEU A 53 -12.70 4.52 -8.74
CA LEU A 53 -11.42 4.31 -8.07
C LEU A 53 -11.59 4.49 -6.56
N GLU A 54 -11.39 3.42 -5.81
CA GLU A 54 -11.33 3.47 -4.36
C GLU A 54 -9.86 3.60 -3.92
N THR A 55 -9.52 4.69 -3.25
CA THR A 55 -8.16 4.93 -2.71
C THR A 55 -8.08 4.82 -1.20
N ALA A 56 -9.23 4.66 -0.54
CA ALA A 56 -9.33 4.46 0.90
C ALA A 56 -9.54 2.96 1.13
N CYS A 57 -8.72 2.36 1.98
CA CYS A 57 -8.95 1.00 2.41
C CYS A 57 -9.66 1.04 3.77
N THR A 58 -10.76 0.30 3.90
CA THR A 58 -11.47 0.13 5.17
C THR A 58 -11.28 -1.31 5.63
N PRO A 59 -10.65 -1.56 6.79
CA PRO A 59 -10.42 -2.93 7.23
C PRO A 59 -11.73 -3.69 7.41
N THR A 60 -11.83 -4.83 6.74
CA THR A 60 -12.97 -5.75 6.74
C THR A 60 -12.68 -7.00 7.58
N GLY A 61 -11.41 -7.28 7.92
CA GLY A 61 -11.04 -8.41 8.76
C GLY A 61 -9.61 -8.89 8.54
N ILE A 62 -9.42 -10.21 8.68
CA ILE A 62 -8.22 -10.90 8.22
C ILE A 62 -8.27 -11.09 6.70
N GLU A 63 -7.12 -11.28 6.05
CA GLU A 63 -7.07 -11.55 4.61
C GLU A 63 -7.91 -12.74 4.20
N LYS A 64 -8.74 -12.52 3.18
CA LYS A 64 -9.39 -13.55 2.39
C LYS A 64 -8.58 -13.79 1.13
N CYS A 65 -8.17 -15.03 0.93
CA CYS A 65 -7.34 -15.36 -0.21
C CYS A 65 -8.09 -15.33 -1.53
N PHE A 66 -7.36 -14.87 -2.55
CA PHE A 66 -7.72 -14.87 -3.97
C PHE A 66 -8.92 -13.98 -4.28
N ASP A 67 -9.08 -12.90 -3.52
CA ASP A 67 -10.13 -11.92 -3.74
C ASP A 67 -9.61 -10.58 -4.26
N ALA A 68 -8.28 -10.45 -4.46
CA ALA A 68 -7.59 -9.25 -4.92
C ALA A 68 -7.89 -8.00 -4.07
N HIS A 69 -8.15 -8.19 -2.77
CA HIS A 69 -8.38 -7.14 -1.79
C HIS A 69 -7.28 -7.15 -0.72
N ASP A 70 -7.18 -6.05 0.01
CA ASP A 70 -6.34 -5.89 1.19
C ASP A 70 -7.32 -5.73 2.35
N ASP A 71 -7.78 -6.85 2.92
CA ASP A 71 -8.86 -6.87 3.91
C ASP A 71 -8.45 -6.23 5.24
N ASN A 72 -7.16 -6.23 5.57
CA ASN A 72 -6.64 -5.66 6.81
C ASN A 72 -5.95 -4.29 6.62
N CYS A 73 -5.93 -3.77 5.40
CA CYS A 73 -5.39 -2.48 5.01
C CYS A 73 -3.93 -2.24 5.40
N ASN A 74 -3.11 -3.30 5.40
CA ASN A 74 -1.67 -3.17 5.66
C ASN A 74 -0.87 -2.81 4.39
N GLY A 75 -1.56 -2.69 3.25
CA GLY A 75 -1.00 -2.36 1.96
C GLY A 75 -0.48 -3.57 1.20
N VAL A 76 -0.71 -4.80 1.66
CA VAL A 76 -0.37 -6.04 0.94
C VAL A 76 -1.68 -6.67 0.50
N ILE A 77 -1.72 -7.19 -0.73
CA ILE A 77 -2.92 -7.83 -1.27
C ILE A 77 -2.70 -9.34 -1.18
N ASP A 78 -3.71 -10.06 -0.65
CA ASP A 78 -3.72 -11.52 -0.56
C ASP A 78 -2.46 -12.13 0.12
N GLU A 79 -1.95 -11.53 1.22
CA GLU A 79 -0.80 -12.10 1.91
C GLU A 79 -1.09 -13.45 2.58
N GLY A 80 -0.08 -14.33 2.57
CA GLY A 80 -0.22 -15.68 3.13
C GLY A 80 -1.01 -16.64 2.24
N CYS A 81 -1.47 -16.19 1.07
CA CYS A 81 -2.26 -16.99 0.13
C CYS A 81 -1.42 -17.75 -0.91
N GLY A 82 -0.10 -17.68 -0.79
CA GLY A 82 0.83 -18.28 -1.77
C GLY A 82 1.00 -17.45 -3.05
N LEU A 83 0.53 -16.20 -3.06
CA LEU A 83 0.88 -15.20 -4.06
C LEU A 83 2.15 -14.45 -3.64
N HIS A 84 2.98 -14.10 -4.61
CA HIS A 84 4.09 -13.19 -4.35
C HIS A 84 3.59 -11.76 -4.24
N THR A 85 4.23 -11.00 -3.37
CA THR A 85 3.88 -9.61 -3.08
C THR A 85 5.10 -8.73 -3.33
N GLY A 86 4.85 -7.47 -3.67
CA GLY A 86 5.90 -6.50 -3.96
C GLY A 86 5.42 -5.09 -3.66
N ILE A 87 6.34 -4.12 -3.65
CA ILE A 87 6.00 -2.69 -3.49
C ILE A 87 5.23 -2.13 -4.68
N LEU A 88 5.28 -2.79 -5.83
CA LEU A 88 4.23 -2.76 -6.84
C LEU A 88 3.59 -4.13 -6.86
N GLN A 89 2.26 -4.17 -6.80
CA GLN A 89 1.47 -5.38 -6.97
C GLN A 89 0.17 -5.00 -7.65
N PHE A 90 -0.26 -5.80 -8.61
CA PHE A 90 -1.54 -5.68 -9.31
C PHE A 90 -2.13 -7.08 -9.32
N ALA A 91 -3.32 -7.23 -8.75
CA ALA A 91 -4.02 -8.50 -8.67
C ALA A 91 -5.45 -8.31 -9.19
N ILE A 92 -5.97 -9.32 -9.90
CA ILE A 92 -7.38 -9.37 -10.28
C ILE A 92 -8.01 -10.66 -9.80
N ALA A 93 -9.27 -10.60 -9.39
CA ALA A 93 -10.06 -11.74 -8.96
C ALA A 93 -11.48 -11.67 -9.52
N TRP A 94 -12.06 -12.83 -9.84
CA TRP A 94 -13.44 -12.92 -10.34
C TRP A 94 -14.12 -14.25 -9.97
N GLU A 95 -15.42 -14.23 -9.76
CA GLU A 95 -16.18 -15.42 -9.31
C GLU A 95 -16.60 -16.36 -10.45
N ALA A 96 -16.69 -15.85 -11.69
CA ALA A 96 -17.18 -16.62 -12.83
C ALA A 96 -16.16 -17.68 -13.27
N VAL A 97 -16.28 -18.90 -12.75
CA VAL A 97 -15.32 -20.01 -12.93
C VAL A 97 -15.11 -20.45 -14.38
N GLU A 98 -16.09 -20.24 -15.25
CA GLU A 98 -15.95 -20.57 -16.68
C GLU A 98 -15.28 -19.44 -17.49
N ALA A 99 -15.18 -18.23 -16.93
CA ALA A 99 -14.58 -17.09 -17.60
C ALA A 99 -13.05 -17.07 -17.44
N ASP A 100 -12.38 -16.70 -18.51
CA ASP A 100 -10.94 -16.46 -18.59
C ASP A 100 -10.71 -14.94 -18.72
N VAL A 101 -10.10 -14.35 -17.69
CA VAL A 101 -9.85 -12.91 -17.60
C VAL A 101 -8.36 -12.68 -17.41
N ASP A 102 -7.75 -12.03 -18.39
CA ASP A 102 -6.33 -11.71 -18.37
C ASP A 102 -6.06 -10.37 -17.67
N LEU A 103 -5.00 -10.36 -16.87
CA LEU A 103 -4.27 -9.21 -16.36
C LEU A 103 -2.99 -9.01 -17.18
N ASN A 104 -2.99 -7.93 -17.95
CA ASN A 104 -1.85 -7.50 -18.75
C ASN A 104 -1.27 -6.21 -18.16
N VAL A 105 -0.13 -6.31 -17.47
CA VAL A 105 0.57 -5.16 -16.90
C VAL A 105 1.80 -4.84 -17.72
N TYR A 106 1.87 -3.60 -18.19
CA TYR A 106 2.98 -3.05 -18.95
C TYR A 106 3.78 -2.11 -18.06
N ASP A 107 5.10 -2.26 -18.11
CA ASP A 107 6.02 -1.36 -17.44
C ASP A 107 6.19 -0.02 -18.20
N PRO A 108 6.92 0.95 -17.63
CA PRO A 108 7.13 2.26 -18.27
C PRO A 108 7.87 2.22 -19.61
N SER A 109 8.57 1.12 -19.94
CA SER A 109 9.20 0.92 -21.24
C SER A 109 8.22 0.39 -22.30
N GLY A 110 7.03 -0.06 -21.86
CA GLY A 110 6.01 -0.71 -22.68
C GLY A 110 6.15 -2.23 -22.73
N GLU A 111 7.03 -2.82 -21.94
CA GLU A 111 7.20 -4.26 -21.86
C GLU A 111 6.11 -4.88 -20.96
N ILE A 112 5.52 -6.00 -21.39
CA ILE A 112 4.49 -6.71 -20.64
C ILE A 112 5.11 -7.74 -19.68
N ALA A 113 4.62 -7.77 -18.44
CA ALA A 113 4.96 -8.81 -17.47
C ALA A 113 4.41 -10.17 -17.92
N ARG A 114 5.31 -11.16 -18.07
CA ARG A 114 4.96 -12.52 -18.47
C ARG A 114 5.14 -13.48 -17.30
N LEU A 115 4.54 -14.67 -17.43
CA LEU A 115 4.57 -15.69 -16.39
C LEU A 115 6.03 -16.11 -16.09
N GLY A 116 6.49 -15.85 -14.88
CA GLY A 116 7.83 -16.22 -14.39
C GLY A 116 9.01 -15.46 -15.03
N GLU A 117 8.74 -14.53 -15.95
CA GLU A 117 9.77 -13.79 -16.67
C GLU A 117 9.73 -12.30 -16.28
N PRO A 118 10.79 -11.75 -15.65
CA PRO A 118 10.83 -10.35 -15.29
C PRO A 118 11.00 -9.48 -16.54
N THR A 119 10.20 -8.42 -16.61
CA THR A 119 10.47 -7.29 -17.51
C THR A 119 11.79 -6.61 -17.16
N SER A 120 12.28 -5.75 -18.05
CA SER A 120 13.43 -4.86 -17.81
C SER A 120 13.27 -3.95 -16.58
N SER A 121 12.02 -3.66 -16.17
CA SER A 121 11.72 -2.93 -14.93
C SER A 121 11.63 -3.82 -13.69
N GLY A 122 11.58 -5.15 -13.84
CA GLY A 122 11.48 -6.13 -12.76
C GLY A 122 10.06 -6.64 -12.46
N LEU A 123 9.03 -6.24 -13.21
CA LEU A 123 7.69 -6.80 -13.07
C LEU A 123 7.64 -8.25 -13.54
N VAL A 124 7.00 -9.13 -12.76
CA VAL A 124 6.80 -10.56 -13.03
C VAL A 124 5.33 -10.89 -12.84
N LYS A 125 4.72 -11.65 -13.76
CA LYS A 125 3.44 -12.32 -13.51
C LYS A 125 3.76 -13.65 -12.82
N ASP A 126 3.29 -13.88 -11.61
CA ASP A 126 3.48 -15.16 -10.92
C ASP A 126 2.24 -16.06 -10.97
N ARG A 127 1.11 -15.50 -11.39
CA ARG A 127 -0.17 -16.18 -11.42
C ARG A 127 -0.99 -15.78 -12.63
N ASP A 128 -1.42 -16.80 -13.37
CA ASP A 128 -2.12 -16.71 -14.66
C ASP A 128 -3.24 -17.77 -14.68
N CYS A 129 -4.27 -17.55 -13.85
CA CYS A 129 -5.36 -18.50 -13.69
C CYS A 129 -6.63 -18.04 -14.37
N PRO A 130 -7.36 -18.93 -15.07
CA PRO A 130 -7.29 -20.40 -14.97
C PRO A 130 -6.24 -21.09 -15.86
N GLN A 131 -5.45 -20.37 -16.65
CA GLN A 131 -4.56 -20.96 -17.68
C GLN A 131 -3.48 -21.90 -17.13
N MET A 132 -3.02 -21.69 -15.89
CA MET A 132 -2.06 -22.59 -15.21
C MET A 132 -2.69 -23.88 -14.63
N GLY A 133 -3.98 -24.13 -14.88
CA GLY A 133 -4.65 -25.41 -14.59
C GLY A 133 -4.55 -25.83 -13.11
N ASN A 134 -3.87 -26.94 -12.83
CA ASN A 134 -3.78 -27.48 -11.47
C ASN A 134 -3.08 -26.54 -10.49
N GLU A 135 -2.15 -25.72 -10.96
CA GLU A 135 -1.46 -24.75 -10.09
C GLU A 135 -2.43 -23.72 -9.55
N CYS A 136 -3.51 -23.42 -10.28
CA CYS A 136 -4.58 -22.52 -9.87
C CYS A 136 -5.44 -23.05 -8.73
N GLN A 137 -5.45 -24.37 -8.47
CA GLN A 137 -6.27 -24.97 -7.40
C GLN A 137 -7.76 -24.53 -7.46
N GLY A 138 -8.28 -24.31 -8.67
CA GLY A 138 -9.64 -23.83 -8.91
C GLY A 138 -9.88 -22.35 -8.59
N GLN A 139 -8.82 -21.56 -8.35
CA GLN A 139 -8.92 -20.13 -8.08
C GLN A 139 -8.85 -19.33 -9.39
N ASN A 140 -9.61 -18.23 -9.42
CA ASN A 140 -9.66 -17.27 -10.51
C ASN A 140 -8.98 -15.99 -10.06
N ILE A 141 -7.67 -15.97 -10.25
CA ILE A 141 -6.78 -14.93 -9.74
C ILE A 141 -5.63 -14.77 -10.72
N GLU A 142 -5.25 -13.53 -11.00
CA GLU A 142 -3.98 -13.24 -11.64
C GLU A 142 -3.24 -12.18 -10.87
N ASN A 143 -1.92 -12.29 -10.82
CA ASN A 143 -1.09 -11.41 -10.02
C ASN A 143 0.20 -11.07 -10.76
N VAL A 144 0.51 -9.77 -10.75
CA VAL A 144 1.75 -9.20 -11.24
C VAL A 144 2.36 -8.38 -10.12
N TYR A 145 3.64 -8.57 -9.85
CA TYR A 145 4.35 -7.85 -8.80
C TYR A 145 5.75 -7.44 -9.27
N LEU A 146 6.32 -6.45 -8.58
CA LEU A 146 7.73 -6.11 -8.75
C LEU A 146 8.57 -7.05 -7.88
N ALA A 147 9.30 -7.97 -8.52
CA ALA A 147 10.07 -8.99 -7.82
C ALA A 147 11.34 -8.43 -7.17
N GLU A 148 12.05 -7.55 -7.88
CA GLU A 148 13.32 -6.99 -7.42
C GLU A 148 13.49 -5.52 -7.85
N GLY A 149 14.30 -4.79 -7.09
CA GLY A 149 14.69 -3.41 -7.40
C GLY A 149 13.64 -2.35 -7.05
N ASP A 150 13.96 -1.11 -7.41
CA ASP A 150 13.08 0.03 -7.20
C ASP A 150 12.09 0.21 -8.37
N PRO A 151 10.83 0.60 -8.09
CA PRO A 151 9.84 0.92 -9.11
C PRO A 151 10.36 2.00 -10.04
N LYS A 152 10.36 1.70 -11.35
CA LYS A 152 10.80 2.65 -12.36
C LYS A 152 9.82 3.81 -12.47
N ARG A 153 10.32 4.96 -12.89
CA ARG A 153 9.49 6.15 -13.13
C ARG A 153 8.74 5.99 -14.43
N GLY A 154 7.59 6.66 -14.51
CA GLY A 154 6.77 6.68 -15.72
C GLY A 154 5.42 6.04 -15.48
N THR A 155 4.78 5.62 -16.57
CA THR A 155 3.41 5.15 -16.56
C THR A 155 3.38 3.65 -16.71
N TYR A 156 2.87 2.98 -15.69
CA TYR A 156 2.49 1.58 -15.75
C TYR A 156 1.08 1.50 -16.32
N ARG A 157 0.88 0.68 -17.35
CA ARG A 157 -0.43 0.46 -17.95
C ARG A 157 -0.95 -0.89 -17.51
N VAL A 158 -2.12 -0.92 -16.90
CA VAL A 158 -2.79 -2.15 -16.44
C VAL A 158 -4.01 -2.35 -17.31
N VAL A 159 -4.14 -3.54 -17.89
CA VAL A 159 -5.25 -3.88 -18.76
C VAL A 159 -5.87 -5.17 -18.25
N ILE A 160 -7.17 -5.12 -17.96
CA ILE A 160 -7.98 -6.28 -17.60
C ILE A 160 -8.84 -6.62 -18.80
N ARG A 161 -8.78 -7.85 -19.29
CA ARG A 161 -9.45 -8.27 -20.52
C ARG A 161 -10.15 -9.59 -20.33
N LEU A 162 -11.43 -9.65 -20.69
CA LEU A 162 -12.15 -10.91 -20.84
C LEU A 162 -11.67 -11.57 -22.14
N ASP A 163 -10.77 -12.55 -22.03
CA ASP A 163 -10.28 -13.29 -23.19
C ASP A 163 -11.33 -14.28 -23.68
N LYS A 164 -11.98 -14.99 -22.74
CA LYS A 164 -13.01 -15.97 -23.06
C LYS A 164 -14.10 -16.01 -21.99
N LEU A 165 -15.36 -15.95 -22.42
CA LEU A 165 -16.50 -16.10 -21.49
C LEU A 165 -16.70 -17.55 -21.01
N GLY A 166 -16.35 -18.52 -21.85
CA GLY A 166 -16.30 -19.96 -21.53
C GLY A 166 -17.59 -20.64 -21.05
N GLY A 167 -18.73 -19.93 -21.04
CA GLY A 167 -20.03 -20.42 -20.58
C GLY A 167 -20.60 -19.63 -19.39
N ALA A 168 -19.80 -18.75 -18.80
CA ALA A 168 -20.25 -17.84 -17.76
C ALA A 168 -21.33 -16.86 -18.27
N VAL A 169 -22.05 -16.24 -17.34
CA VAL A 169 -23.03 -15.20 -17.65
C VAL A 169 -22.32 -13.84 -17.67
N ALA A 170 -22.53 -13.08 -18.74
CA ALA A 170 -22.06 -11.70 -18.83
C ALA A 170 -23.05 -10.73 -18.11
N PRO A 171 -22.57 -9.62 -17.51
CA PRO A 171 -21.16 -9.26 -17.41
C PRO A 171 -20.41 -10.09 -16.35
N VAL A 172 -19.13 -10.35 -16.62
CA VAL A 172 -18.19 -10.89 -15.63
C VAL A 172 -17.70 -9.75 -14.76
N ARG A 173 -18.00 -9.82 -13.46
CA ARG A 173 -17.52 -8.85 -12.49
C ARG A 173 -16.11 -9.23 -12.04
N VAL A 174 -15.18 -8.28 -12.16
CA VAL A 174 -13.77 -8.46 -11.83
C VAL A 174 -13.36 -7.39 -10.84
N ARG A 175 -12.71 -7.79 -9.74
CA ARG A 175 -12.03 -6.86 -8.85
C ARG A 175 -10.59 -6.69 -9.31
N LEU A 176 -10.09 -5.45 -9.27
CA LEU A 176 -8.68 -5.11 -9.38
C LEU A 176 -8.22 -4.52 -8.04
N GLY A 177 -7.23 -5.17 -7.44
CA GLY A 177 -6.42 -4.60 -6.37
C GLY A 177 -5.10 -4.11 -6.95
N ALA A 178 -4.67 -2.91 -6.58
CA ALA A 178 -3.34 -2.42 -6.89
C ALA A 178 -2.68 -1.82 -5.67
N ARG A 179 -1.44 -2.23 -5.41
CA ARG A 179 -0.55 -1.60 -4.43
C ARG A 179 0.51 -0.82 -5.16
N VAL A 180 0.67 0.44 -4.77
CA VAL A 180 1.82 1.25 -5.19
C VAL A 180 2.49 1.89 -3.99
N GLY A 181 3.64 1.33 -3.61
CA GLY A 181 4.35 1.67 -2.39
C GLY A 181 3.54 1.26 -1.17
N GLN A 182 3.00 2.25 -0.44
CA GLN A 182 2.13 2.05 0.73
C GLN A 182 0.67 2.41 0.43
N ARG A 183 0.33 2.67 -0.84
CA ARG A 183 -1.01 3.10 -1.24
C ARG A 183 -1.76 1.95 -1.90
N PRO A 184 -2.83 1.43 -1.27
CA PRO A 184 -3.75 0.52 -1.93
C PRO A 184 -4.72 1.29 -2.83
N PHE A 185 -5.17 0.63 -3.88
CA PHE A 185 -6.21 1.05 -4.81
C PHE A 185 -7.11 -0.14 -5.09
N GLY A 186 -8.42 0.08 -5.02
CA GLY A 186 -9.44 -0.90 -5.36
C GLY A 186 -10.29 -0.41 -6.51
N MET A 187 -10.62 -1.31 -7.43
CA MET A 187 -11.61 -1.07 -8.48
C MET A 187 -12.44 -2.33 -8.68
N VAL A 188 -13.70 -2.16 -9.06
CA VAL A 188 -14.55 -3.23 -9.57
C VAL A 188 -15.00 -2.84 -10.96
N VAL A 189 -14.85 -3.75 -11.91
CA VAL A 189 -15.25 -3.56 -13.30
C VAL A 189 -16.13 -4.70 -13.76
N ASP A 190 -17.01 -4.39 -14.70
CA ASP A 190 -17.85 -5.37 -15.40
C ASP A 190 -17.31 -5.50 -16.84
N LEU A 191 -17.02 -6.73 -17.26
CA LEU A 191 -16.54 -7.07 -18.60
C LEU A 191 -17.60 -7.88 -19.35
N SER A 192 -17.74 -7.66 -20.65
CA SER A 192 -18.68 -8.40 -21.50
C SER A 192 -18.08 -8.64 -22.88
N PRO A 193 -18.42 -9.76 -23.57
CA PRO A 193 -17.96 -9.97 -24.93
C PRO A 193 -18.42 -8.84 -25.86
N GLY A 194 -17.51 -8.37 -26.71
CA GLY A 194 -17.80 -7.38 -27.75
C GLY A 194 -16.91 -6.14 -27.65
N PRO A 195 -16.75 -5.39 -28.75
CA PRO A 195 -15.79 -4.29 -28.83
C PRO A 195 -16.05 -3.17 -27.81
N GLY A 196 -15.04 -2.84 -27.01
CA GLY A 196 -15.06 -1.79 -25.99
C GLY A 196 -15.68 -2.21 -24.65
N THR A 197 -16.21 -3.43 -24.54
CA THR A 197 -16.78 -3.98 -23.31
C THR A 197 -15.98 -5.14 -22.75
N GLU A 198 -15.12 -5.74 -23.55
CA GLU A 198 -14.27 -6.87 -23.20
C GLU A 198 -13.04 -6.45 -22.38
N GLU A 199 -12.69 -5.16 -22.39
CA GLU A 199 -11.48 -4.64 -21.75
C GLU A 199 -11.75 -3.40 -20.87
N LYS A 200 -10.91 -3.24 -19.84
CA LYS A 200 -10.73 -2.00 -19.07
C LYS A 200 -9.25 -1.73 -18.87
N SER A 201 -8.84 -0.50 -19.13
CA SER A 201 -7.46 -0.03 -18.96
C SER A 201 -7.33 0.99 -17.82
N PHE A 202 -6.17 0.96 -17.17
CA PHE A 202 -5.76 1.88 -16.12
C PHE A 202 -4.31 2.32 -16.34
N GLU A 203 -3.99 3.53 -15.90
CA GLU A 203 -2.62 4.08 -15.96
C GLU A 203 -2.21 4.56 -14.58
N PHE A 204 -1.11 4.04 -14.05
CA PHE A 204 -0.51 4.48 -12.79
C PHE A 204 0.80 5.21 -13.10
N THR A 205 0.82 6.52 -12.90
CA THR A 205 2.02 7.32 -13.19
C THR A 205 2.81 7.61 -11.93
N LEU A 206 4.06 7.14 -11.89
CA LEU A 206 4.96 7.25 -10.74
C LEU A 206 5.98 8.37 -10.94
N SER A 207 6.17 9.20 -9.91
CA SER A 207 7.10 10.33 -9.90
C SER A 207 7.97 10.31 -8.64
N GLN A 208 9.09 11.05 -8.60
CA GLN A 208 9.79 11.22 -7.31
C GLN A 208 9.09 12.24 -6.43
N PRO A 209 9.30 12.15 -5.10
CA PRO A 209 9.02 13.25 -4.21
C PRO A 209 9.67 14.53 -4.74
N THR A 210 8.91 15.63 -4.74
CA THR A 210 9.48 16.96 -4.96
C THR A 210 10.60 17.15 -3.94
N PRO A 211 11.83 17.55 -4.35
CA PRO A 211 12.87 17.83 -3.38
C PRO A 211 12.38 18.92 -2.43
N VAL A 212 12.27 18.59 -1.15
CA VAL A 212 11.96 19.58 -0.12
C VAL A 212 13.16 20.51 -0.06
N SER A 213 12.99 21.73 -0.58
CA SER A 213 13.96 22.80 -0.44
C SER A 213 14.11 23.13 1.04
N THR A 214 15.05 22.49 1.72
CA THR A 214 15.53 22.93 3.03
C THR A 214 16.22 24.28 2.81
N ARG A 215 15.46 25.38 2.96
CA ARG A 215 16.08 26.65 3.32
C ARG A 215 16.67 26.42 4.71
N ALA A 216 17.99 26.34 4.77
CA ALA A 216 18.70 26.48 6.03
C ALA A 216 18.40 27.89 6.57
N CYS A 217 17.91 27.96 7.79
CA CYS A 217 18.03 29.15 8.62
C CYS A 217 19.46 29.23 9.17
#